data_AF-A0A948AZX0-F1
#
_entry.id   AF-A0A948AZX0-F1
#
_cell.length_a   1.000
_cell.length_b   1.000
_cell.length_c   1.000
_cell.angle_alpha   90.00
_cell.angle_beta   90.00
_cell.angle_gamma   90.00
#
_symmetry.space_group_name_H-M   'P 1'
#
loop_
_entity.id
_entity.type
_entity.pdbx_description
1 polymer ?
#
loop_
_entity_poly.entity_id
_entity_poly.type
_entity_poly.pdbx_seq_one_letter_code
_entity_poly.pdbx_strand_id
1 'polypeptide(L)'
;MLFHSIEFAVFLPLVFLLYWFVCNRNLKAQNAPLLVASYVFYGWWDWRFLSLIVASSLLDYVVGLGLARQENRARRVTEYLADYLHLGP
;
A
#
# COMPACT_ATOMS: atom_id res chain seq x y z
N MET A 1 6.14 -16.73 -3.41
CA MET A 1 7.05 -17.54 -4.26
C MET A 1 8.37 -16.82 -4.37
N LEU A 2 9.47 -17.45 -3.97
CA LEU A 2 10.82 -16.89 -4.18
C LEU A 2 11.21 -17.00 -5.67
N PHE A 3 11.93 -16.02 -6.21
CA PHE A 3 12.36 -16.04 -7.63
C PHE A 3 13.22 -17.27 -8.00
N HIS A 4 13.91 -17.86 -7.03
CA HIS A 4 14.70 -19.08 -7.20
C HIS A 4 13.92 -20.38 -6.93
N SER A 5 12.62 -20.30 -6.59
CA SER A 5 11.82 -21.49 -6.32
C SER A 5 11.29 -22.12 -7.62
N ILE A 6 11.19 -23.46 -7.61
CA ILE A 6 10.60 -24.23 -8.72
C ILE A 6 9.14 -23.81 -8.97
N GLU A 7 8.45 -23.36 -7.93
CA GLU A 7 7.08 -22.87 -8.01
C GLU A 7 6.97 -21.63 -8.93
N PHE A 8 7.92 -20.69 -8.84
CA PHE A 8 7.96 -19.54 -9.75
C PHE A 8 8.24 -19.97 -11.21
N ALA A 9 9.15 -20.93 -11.40
CA ALA A 9 9.50 -21.46 -12.70
C ALA A 9 8.32 -22.15 -13.41
N VAL A 10 7.38 -22.74 -12.66
CA VAL A 10 6.13 -23.33 -13.19
C VAL A 10 5.03 -22.27 -13.31
N PHE A 11 4.95 -21.33 -12.37
CA PHE A 11 3.94 -20.27 -12.35
C PHE A 11 4.03 -19.34 -13.55
N LEU A 12 5.24 -18.93 -13.94
CA LEU A 12 5.46 -18.00 -15.05
C LEU A 12 4.96 -18.52 -16.41
N PRO A 13 5.33 -19.73 -16.88
CA PRO A 13 4.79 -20.27 -18.13
C PRO A 13 3.29 -20.53 -18.04
N LEU A 14 2.75 -20.91 -16.88
CA LEU A 14 1.31 -21.10 -16.70
C LEU A 14 0.53 -19.78 -16.90
N VAL A 15 0.95 -18.70 -16.25
CA VAL A 15 0.33 -17.37 -16.41
C VAL A 15 0.50 -16.85 -17.83
N PHE A 16 1.67 -17.05 -18.43
CA PHE A 16 1.95 -16.64 -19.79
C PHE A 16 1.05 -17.37 -20.81
N LEU A 17 0.86 -18.68 -20.66
CA LEU A 17 -0.03 -19.47 -21.50
C LEU A 17 -1.50 -19.05 -21.30
N LEU A 18 -1.93 -18.81 -20.06
CA LEU A 18 -3.27 -18.29 -19.77
C LEU A 18 -3.52 -16.94 -20.44
N TYR A 19 -2.57 -16.01 -20.32
CA TYR A 19 -2.65 -14.70 -20.95
C TYR A 19 -2.78 -14.81 -22.49
N TRP A 20 -1.93 -15.64 -23.11
CA TRP A 20 -1.84 -15.74 -24.56
C TRP A 20 -3.00 -16.54 -25.19
N PHE A 21 -3.37 -17.68 -24.61
CA PHE A 21 -4.36 -18.57 -25.20
C PHE A 21 -5.79 -18.25 -24.78
N VAL A 22 -6.04 -17.80 -23.54
CA VAL A 22 -7.42 -17.58 -23.04
C VAL A 22 -7.91 -16.17 -23.36
N CYS A 23 -7.02 -15.18 -23.40
CA CYS A 23 -7.43 -13.76 -23.50
C CYS A 23 -7.09 -13.10 -24.84
N ASN A 24 -6.92 -13.88 -25.92
CA ASN A 24 -6.53 -13.41 -27.25
C ASN A 24 -7.53 -12.45 -27.96
N ARG A 25 -8.72 -12.20 -27.39
CA ARG A 25 -9.81 -11.45 -28.07
C ARG A 25 -10.29 -10.19 -27.37
N ASN A 26 -9.92 -9.94 -26.11
CA ASN A 26 -10.41 -8.78 -25.36
C ASN A 26 -9.35 -8.26 -24.37
N LEU A 27 -8.84 -7.04 -24.61
CA LEU A 27 -7.85 -6.38 -23.75
C LEU A 27 -8.33 -6.23 -22.30
N LYS A 28 -9.63 -6.01 -22.09
CA LYS A 28 -10.21 -5.95 -20.74
C LYS A 28 -10.19 -7.30 -20.02
N ALA A 29 -10.34 -8.40 -20.77
CA ALA A 29 -10.29 -9.75 -20.24
C ALA A 29 -8.85 -10.21 -19.96
N GLN A 30 -7.83 -9.65 -20.65
CA GLN A 30 -6.41 -9.92 -20.39
C GLN A 30 -5.93 -9.39 -19.04
N ASN A 31 -6.48 -8.26 -18.60
CA ASN A 31 -6.09 -7.65 -17.32
C ASN A 31 -6.53 -8.49 -16.11
N ALA A 32 -7.61 -9.26 -16.23
CA ALA A 32 -8.13 -10.11 -15.15
C ALA A 32 -7.19 -11.25 -14.72
N PRO A 33 -6.69 -12.13 -15.61
CA PRO A 33 -5.73 -13.16 -15.24
C PRO A 33 -4.38 -12.58 -14.81
N LEU A 34 -3.97 -11.43 -15.36
CA LEU A 34 -2.80 -10.68 -14.89
C LEU A 34 -2.98 -10.22 -13.43
N LEU A 35 -4.13 -9.62 -13.11
CA LEU A 35 -4.48 -9.21 -11.75
C LEU A 35 -4.47 -10.41 -10.79
N VAL A 36 -5.18 -11.48 -11.15
CA VAL A 36 -5.25 -12.70 -10.32
C VAL A 36 -3.85 -13.30 -10.13
N ALA A 37 -3.06 -13.38 -11.19
CA ALA A 37 -1.67 -13.85 -11.09
C ALA A 37 -0.83 -12.96 -10.18
N SER A 38 -0.96 -11.63 -10.26
CA SER A 38 -0.25 -10.72 -9.36
C SER A 38 -0.62 -10.95 -7.90
N TYR A 39 -1.91 -11.13 -7.59
CA TYR A 39 -2.37 -11.42 -6.23
C TYR A 39 -1.91 -12.79 -5.72
N VAL A 40 -1.92 -13.83 -6.56
CA VAL A 40 -1.46 -15.17 -6.20
C VAL A 40 0.05 -15.18 -5.96
N PHE A 41 0.84 -14.54 -6.84
CA PHE A 41 2.29 -14.46 -6.70
C PHE A 41 2.69 -13.75 -5.40
N TYR A 42 2.05 -12.61 -5.10
CA TYR A 42 2.29 -11.86 -3.86
C TYR A 42 1.78 -12.59 -2.62
N GLY A 43 0.59 -13.20 -2.68
CA GLY A 43 0.00 -13.95 -1.57
C GLY A 43 0.79 -15.20 -1.18
N TRP A 44 1.52 -15.79 -2.13
CA TRP A 44 2.37 -16.96 -1.89
C TRP A 44 3.73 -16.61 -1.27
N TRP A 45 4.13 -15.33 -1.21
CA TRP A 45 5.42 -14.98 -0.61
C TRP A 45 5.37 -15.04 0.91
N ASP A 46 4.48 -14.26 1.54
CA ASP A 46 4.08 -14.42 2.94
C ASP A 46 2.92 -13.44 3.22
N TRP A 47 1.71 -13.95 3.34
CA TRP A 47 0.52 -13.14 3.62
C TRP A 47 0.55 -12.50 5.02
N ARG A 48 1.33 -13.05 5.97
CA ARG A 48 1.45 -12.54 7.33
C ARG A 48 2.33 -11.29 7.37
N PHE A 49 3.49 -11.29 6.70
CA PHE A 49 4.36 -10.11 6.63
C PHE A 49 3.70 -8.94 5.90
N LEU A 50 2.86 -9.20 4.89
CA LEU A 50 2.09 -8.14 4.23
C LEU A 50 1.04 -7.53 5.17
N SER A 51 0.30 -8.36 5.92
CA SER A 51 -0.66 -7.86 6.91
C SER A 51 0.01 -7.07 8.04
N LEU A 52 1.22 -7.47 8.44
CA LEU A 52 2.02 -6.76 9.44
C LEU A 52 2.46 -5.37 8.95
N ILE A 53 2.91 -5.25 7.71
CA ILE A 53 3.31 -3.96 7.12
C ILE A 53 2.09 -3.04 6.98
N VAL A 54 0.96 -3.54 6.47
CA VAL A 54 -0.26 -2.75 6.33
C VAL A 54 -0.78 -2.30 7.69
N ALA A 55 -0.79 -3.18 8.69
CA ALA A 55 -1.21 -2.84 10.04
C ALA A 55 -0.29 -1.81 10.69
N SER A 56 1.03 -1.94 10.51
CA SER A 56 2.02 -0.97 11.02
C SER A 56 1.81 0.40 10.39
N SER A 57 1.75 0.47 9.05
CA SER A 57 1.58 1.75 8.36
C SER A 57 0.24 2.42 8.69
N LEU A 58 -0.83 1.64 8.91
CA LEU A 58 -2.12 2.18 9.32
C LEU A 58 -2.06 2.74 10.75
N LEU A 59 -1.40 2.04 11.67
CA LEU A 59 -1.16 2.52 13.03
C LEU A 59 -0.34 3.81 13.01
N ASP A 60 0.78 3.83 12.29
CA ASP A 60 1.64 5.00 12.14
C ASP A 60 0.86 6.19 11.57
N TYR A 61 -0.01 5.96 10.58
CA TYR A 61 -0.87 6.98 9.99
C TYR A 61 -1.91 7.54 10.98
N VAL A 62 -2.59 6.67 11.73
CA VAL A 62 -3.59 7.08 12.72
C VAL A 62 -2.94 7.86 13.86
N VAL A 63 -1.78 7.40 14.34
CA VAL A 63 -0.98 8.11 15.35
C VAL A 63 -0.53 9.47 14.82
N GLY A 64 -0.04 9.52 13.58
CA GLY A 64 0.34 10.78 12.91
C GLY A 64 -0.83 11.76 12.80
N LEU A 65 -2.03 11.29 12.47
CA LEU A 65 -3.23 12.13 12.40
C LEU A 65 -3.64 12.67 13.79
N GLY A 66 -3.49 11.85 14.83
CA GLY A 66 -3.70 12.26 16.22
C GLY A 66 -2.72 13.35 16.67
N LEU A 67 -1.44 13.17 16.35
CA LEU A 67 -0.38 14.14 16.63
C LEU A 67 -0.58 15.45 15.85
N ALA A 68 -0.92 15.38 14.56
CA ALA A 68 -1.19 16.56 13.75
C ALA A 68 -2.37 17.40 14.27
N ARG A 69 -3.38 16.77 14.89
CA ARG A 69 -4.48 17.50 15.56
C ARG A 69 -4.01 18.20 16.84
N GLN A 70 -3.11 17.59 17.61
CA GLN A 70 -2.53 18.26 18.78
C GLN A 70 -1.57 19.38 18.40
N GLU A 71 -0.74 19.17 17.39
CA GLU A 71 0.22 20.17 16.92
C GLU A 71 -0.48 21.40 16.34
N ASN A 72 -1.59 21.24 15.60
CA ASN A 72 -2.42 22.37 15.18
C ASN A 72 -3.01 23.16 16.35
N ARG A 73 -3.34 22.50 17.47
CA ARG A 73 -3.83 23.18 18.69
C ARG A 73 -2.69 23.91 19.40
N ALA A 74 -1.54 23.27 19.56
CA ALA A 74 -0.36 23.88 20.16
C ALA A 74 0.10 25.09 19.35
N ARG A 75 0.21 24.93 18.03
CA ARG A 75 0.61 25.99 17.08
C ARG A 75 -0.33 27.19 17.10
N ARG A 76 -1.65 26.97 17.15
CA ARG A 76 -2.62 28.07 17.31
C ARG A 76 -2.41 28.83 18.62
N VAL A 77 -2.14 28.14 19.73
CA VAL A 77 -1.87 28.81 21.02
C VAL A 77 -0.58 29.63 20.94
N THR A 78 0.47 29.13 20.30
CA THR A 78 1.70 29.91 20.09
C THR A 78 1.49 31.10 19.17
N GLU A 79 0.72 30.95 18.10
CA GLU A 79 0.37 32.05 17.18
C GLU A 79 -0.44 33.13 17.91
N TYR A 80 -1.45 32.77 18.72
CA TYR A 80 -2.19 33.74 19.53
C TYR A 80 -1.31 34.45 20.57
N LEU A 81 -0.43 33.71 21.26
CA LEU A 81 0.48 34.32 22.22
C LEU A 81 1.49 35.26 21.54
N ALA A 82 1.96 34.90 20.34
CA ALA A 82 2.85 35.76 19.56
C ALA A 82 2.15 37.04 19.11
N ASP A 83 0.91 36.97 18.63
CA ASP A 83 0.10 38.15 18.27
C ASP A 83 -0.13 39.07 19.47
N TYR A 84 -0.45 38.50 20.65
CA TYR A 84 -0.61 39.28 21.88
C TYR A 84 0.69 39.94 22.36
N LEU A 85 1.85 39.29 22.15
CA LEU A 85 3.15 39.86 22.51
C LEU A 85 3.61 40.95 21.54
N HIS A 86 3.30 40.80 20.24
CA HIS A 86 3.66 41.77 19.19
C HIS A 86 2.78 43.01 19.16
N LEU A 87 1.53 42.94 19.64
CA LEU A 87 0.57 44.06 19.69
C LEU A 87 0.42 44.65 21.12
N GLY A 88 1.39 44.43 22.01
CA GLY A 88 1.38 45.01 23.35
C GLY A 88 1.34 46.56 23.33
N PRO A 89 0.57 47.19 24.25
CA PRO A 89 0.32 48.64 24.29
C PRO A 89 1.57 49.49 24.55
#